data_AF-A0AAR5QBT4-F1
#
_entry.id   AF-A0AAR5QBT4-F1
#
_cell.length_a   1.000
_cell.length_b   1.000
_cell.length_c   1.000
_cell.angle_alpha   90.00
_cell.angle_beta   90.00
_cell.angle_gamma   90.00
#
_symmetry.space_group_name_H-M   'P 1'
#
loop_
_entity.id
_entity.type
_entity.pdbx_description
1 polymer ?
#
loop_
_entity_poly.entity_id
_entity_poly.type
_entity_poly.pdbx_seq_one_letter_code
_entity_poly.pdbx_strand_id
1 'polypeptide(L)'
;MMLLALTLERYVSVCHPGHARPILGSPIRAVTLIPIITFILYIPVVFRSYVKTCMLTPENYLIYQRTENTAYISHPVYSIYKVGLEIVYKVVPVVLLAALNLRILIVYRRSCEKRRKMTISRTASGEEDPRKFAEERRLVLLLGSTSILFLICVTPMVILNVTLSEVNLMKYPYQVFRAIANLLEVTNYSITFYIYISFSEDFRSTFLRTLNCNSATPLKGMKTTPATTTTVTQRSV
;
A
#
# COMPACT_ATOMS: atom_id res chain seq x y z
N MET A 1 -2.76 -0.80 8.67
CA MET A 1 -1.87 -1.95 8.39
C MET A 1 -1.88 -2.41 6.94
N MET A 2 -3.04 -2.65 6.32
CA MET A 2 -3.09 -3.05 4.90
C MET A 2 -2.39 -2.09 3.94
N LEU A 3 -2.58 -0.78 4.16
CA LEU A 3 -1.95 0.24 3.35
C LEU A 3 -0.43 0.21 3.45
N LEU A 4 0.08 0.00 4.65
CA LEU A 4 1.50 -0.19 4.88
C LEU A 4 2.02 -1.42 4.11
N ALA A 5 1.31 -2.55 4.18
CA ALA A 5 1.67 -3.76 3.44
C ALA A 5 1.70 -3.51 1.92
N LEU A 6 0.68 -2.87 1.36
CA LEU A 6 0.62 -2.50 -0.06
C LEU A 6 1.76 -1.56 -0.47
N THR A 7 2.09 -0.57 0.38
CA THR A 7 3.22 0.33 0.10
C THR A 7 4.56 -0.37 0.18
N LEU A 8 4.69 -1.36 1.07
CA LEU A 8 5.92 -2.14 1.24
C LEU A 8 6.10 -3.10 0.07
N GLU A 9 5.04 -3.74 -0.40
CA GLU A 9 5.06 -4.54 -1.63
C GLU A 9 5.45 -3.69 -2.86
N ARG A 10 4.82 -2.52 -3.01
CA ARG A 10 5.19 -1.57 -4.08
C ARG A 10 6.65 -1.13 -3.96
N TYR A 11 7.11 -0.80 -2.75
CA TYR A 11 8.50 -0.43 -2.50
C TYR A 11 9.49 -1.52 -2.89
N VAL A 12 9.21 -2.78 -2.54
CA VAL A 12 10.08 -3.92 -2.86
C VAL A 12 10.12 -4.16 -4.36
N SER A 13 8.95 -4.14 -5.02
CA SER A 13 8.85 -4.26 -6.48
C SER A 13 9.64 -3.17 -7.21
N VAL A 14 9.72 -1.98 -6.61
CA VAL A 14 10.41 -0.82 -7.16
C VAL A 14 11.92 -0.87 -6.91
N CYS A 15 12.34 -1.17 -5.68
CA CYS A 15 13.75 -1.10 -5.29
C CYS A 15 14.54 -2.35 -5.67
N HIS A 16 13.85 -3.48 -5.87
CA HIS A 16 14.49 -4.76 -6.17
C HIS A 16 13.78 -5.49 -7.34
N PRO A 17 13.82 -4.93 -8.56
CA PRO A 17 13.10 -5.50 -9.70
C PRO A 17 13.58 -6.90 -10.14
N GLY A 18 14.74 -7.36 -9.67
CA GLY A 18 15.29 -8.70 -9.96
C GLY A 18 15.17 -9.72 -8.82
N HIS A 19 14.71 -9.32 -7.63
CA HIS A 19 14.51 -10.20 -6.47
C HIS A 19 13.07 -10.08 -5.98
N ALA A 20 12.11 -10.32 -6.87
CA ALA A 20 10.67 -10.36 -6.59
C ALA A 20 10.27 -11.57 -5.73
N ARG A 21 11.02 -11.87 -4.66
CA ARG A 21 10.51 -12.69 -3.56
C ARG A 21 9.78 -11.74 -2.62
N PRO A 22 8.46 -11.90 -2.45
CA PRO A 22 7.71 -11.03 -1.56
C PRO A 22 8.24 -11.18 -0.12
N ILE A 23 8.69 -10.07 0.48
CA ILE A 23 9.22 -10.04 1.86
C ILE A 23 8.19 -10.59 2.86
N LEU A 24 6.90 -10.44 2.56
CA LEU A 24 5.79 -10.89 3.40
C LEU A 24 5.27 -12.31 3.03
N GLY A 25 6.01 -13.04 2.19
CA GLY A 25 5.57 -14.32 1.63
C GLY A 25 4.45 -14.14 0.59
N SER A 26 3.64 -15.18 0.35
CA SER A 26 2.54 -15.06 -0.62
C SER A 26 1.59 -13.90 -0.24
N PRO A 27 1.20 -13.02 -1.20
CA PRO A 27 0.29 -11.89 -0.92
C PRO A 27 -1.03 -12.35 -0.30
N ILE A 28 -1.46 -13.59 -0.61
CA ILE A 28 -2.65 -14.22 -0.02
C ILE A 28 -2.49 -14.41 1.51
N ARG A 29 -1.28 -14.75 1.97
CA ARG A 29 -0.99 -14.90 3.42
C ARG A 29 -1.01 -13.55 4.12
N ALA A 30 -0.48 -12.50 3.50
CA ALA A 30 -0.52 -11.15 4.08
C ALA A 30 -1.96 -10.64 4.21
N VAL A 31 -2.75 -10.80 3.15
CA VAL A 31 -4.16 -10.36 3.10
C VAL A 31 -5.02 -11.10 4.13
N THR A 32 -4.70 -12.36 4.45
CA THR A 32 -5.45 -13.18 5.42
C THR A 32 -4.95 -13.02 6.86
N LEU A 33 -3.64 -12.98 7.10
CA LEU A 33 -3.08 -12.92 8.45
C LEU A 33 -3.21 -11.55 9.12
N ILE A 34 -2.99 -10.46 8.38
CA ILE A 34 -3.08 -9.09 8.92
C ILE A 34 -4.44 -8.80 9.56
N PRO A 35 -5.60 -9.08 8.93
CA PRO A 35 -6.90 -8.78 9.54
C PRO A 35 -7.20 -9.72 10.71
N ILE A 36 -6.79 -11.00 10.64
CA ILE A 36 -6.96 -11.96 11.74
C ILE A 36 -6.19 -11.48 12.99
N ILE A 37 -4.92 -11.12 12.82
CA ILE A 37 -4.09 -10.59 13.91
C ILE A 37 -4.67 -9.28 14.44
N THR A 38 -5.15 -8.40 13.55
CA THR A 38 -5.79 -7.15 13.95
C THR A 38 -7.04 -7.40 14.78
N PHE A 39 -7.89 -8.34 14.35
CA PHE A 39 -9.10 -8.70 15.07
C PHE A 39 -8.77 -9.22 16.47
N ILE A 40 -7.86 -10.19 16.58
CA ILE A 40 -7.44 -10.77 17.87
C ILE A 40 -6.91 -9.68 18.80
N LEU A 41 -6.06 -8.78 18.30
CA LEU A 41 -5.50 -7.69 19.08
C LEU A 41 -6.53 -6.64 19.49
N TYR A 42 -7.68 -6.52 18.81
CA TYR A 42 -8.74 -5.58 19.16
C TYR A 42 -9.86 -6.18 20.02
N ILE A 43 -9.96 -7.51 20.15
CA ILE A 43 -10.95 -8.20 21.00
C ILE A 43 -11.04 -7.60 22.41
N PRO A 44 -9.93 -7.33 23.13
CA PRO A 44 -9.99 -6.78 24.49
C PRO A 44 -10.61 -5.38 24.59
N VAL A 45 -10.72 -4.64 23.47
CA VAL A 45 -11.39 -3.34 23.41
C VAL A 45 -12.91 -3.48 23.50
N VAL A 46 -13.48 -4.61 23.05
CA VAL A 46 -14.93 -4.85 23.11
C VAL A 46 -15.43 -4.86 24.56
N PHE A 47 -14.62 -5.39 25.48
CA PHE A 47 -14.94 -5.45 26.90
C PHE A 47 -14.80 -4.12 27.65
N ARG A 48 -14.35 -3.05 26.98
CA ARG A 48 -14.20 -1.70 27.57
C ARG A 48 -15.54 -1.10 27.99
N SER A 49 -16.61 -1.41 27.26
CA SER A 49 -17.92 -0.80 27.46
C SER A 49 -18.99 -1.86 27.57
N TYR A 50 -19.94 -1.64 28.47
CA TYR A 50 -21.15 -2.43 28.61
C TYR A 50 -22.37 -1.54 28.51
N VAL A 51 -23.52 -2.12 28.19
CA VAL A 51 -24.79 -1.39 28.14
C VAL A 51 -25.45 -1.54 29.50
N LYS A 52 -25.74 -0.41 30.15
CA LYS A 52 -26.53 -0.36 31.39
C LYS A 52 -27.91 0.20 31.06
N THR A 53 -28.95 -0.40 31.64
CA THR A 53 -30.30 0.15 31.59
C THR A 53 -30.45 1.17 32.71
N CYS A 54 -30.83 2.39 32.34
CA CYS A 54 -31.13 3.46 33.29
C CYS A 54 -32.61 3.81 33.16
N MET A 55 -33.29 4.02 34.29
CA MET A 55 -34.65 4.54 34.32
C MET A 55 -34.58 6.07 34.41
N LEU A 56 -35.28 6.77 33.52
CA LEU A 56 -35.41 8.23 33.59
C LEU A 56 -36.65 8.59 34.43
N THR A 57 -36.45 9.03 35.67
CA THR A 57 -37.52 9.55 36.55
C THR A 57 -37.83 10.98 36.10
N PRO A 58 -39.09 11.36 35.75
CA PRO A 58 -40.38 10.87 36.29
C PRO A 58 -41.23 10.00 35.35
N GLU A 59 -40.83 9.80 34.09
CA GLU A 59 -41.68 9.18 33.06
C GLU A 59 -41.45 7.67 32.87
N ASN A 60 -40.54 7.07 33.65
CA ASN A 60 -40.28 5.62 33.68
C ASN A 60 -39.86 5.02 32.31
N TYR A 61 -39.24 5.83 31.45
CA TYR A 61 -38.66 5.35 30.20
C TYR A 61 -37.33 4.64 30.47
N LEU A 62 -37.19 3.44 29.90
CA LEU A 62 -35.99 2.62 29.98
C LEU A 62 -35.02 3.05 28.87
N ILE A 63 -33.91 3.68 29.25
CA ILE A 63 -32.86 4.10 28.31
C ILE A 63 -31.66 3.14 28.40
N TYR A 64 -31.13 2.76 27.24
CA TYR A 64 -29.91 1.96 27.13
C TYR A 64 -28.72 2.90 26.99
N GLN A 65 -27.94 3.04 28.06
CA GLN A 65 -26.75 3.89 28.05
C GLN A 65 -25.49 3.03 27.98
N ARG A 66 -24.60 3.38 27.05
CA ARG A 66 -23.24 2.83 27.02
C ARG A 66 -22.47 3.38 28.22
N THR A 67 -22.08 2.50 29.14
CA THR A 67 -21.25 2.86 30.30
C THR A 67 -19.87 2.23 30.16
N GLU A 68 -18.84 2.98 30.50
CA GLU A 68 -17.46 2.49 30.51
C GLU A 68 -17.17 1.75 31.81
N ASN A 69 -16.49 0.60 31.73
CA ASN A 69 -16.09 -0.14 32.92
C ASN A 69 -14.86 0.51 33.56
N THR A 70 -15.09 1.42 34.51
CA THR A 70 -14.04 2.17 35.20
C THR A 70 -13.06 1.28 35.97
N ALA A 71 -13.50 0.13 36.49
CA ALA A 71 -12.62 -0.84 37.15
C ALA A 71 -11.66 -1.52 36.16
N TYR A 72 -12.13 -1.81 34.94
CA TYR A 72 -11.30 -2.38 33.88
C TYR A 72 -10.35 -1.34 33.27
N ILE A 73 -10.82 -0.10 33.07
CA ILE A 73 -10.04 0.98 32.45
C ILE A 73 -8.96 1.54 33.37
N SER A 74 -9.22 1.60 34.68
CA SER A 74 -8.26 2.08 35.68
C SER A 74 -7.11 1.10 35.91
N HIS A 75 -7.25 -0.15 35.51
CA HIS A 75 -6.21 -1.16 35.69
C HIS A 75 -4.97 -0.81 34.84
N PRO A 76 -3.74 -0.82 35.42
CA PRO A 76 -2.53 -0.39 34.71
C PRO A 76 -2.23 -1.25 33.46
N VAL A 77 -2.61 -2.53 33.49
CA VAL A 77 -2.49 -3.46 32.34
C VAL A 77 -3.28 -2.94 31.13
N TYR A 78 -4.49 -2.43 31.34
CA TYR A 78 -5.30 -1.87 30.26
C TYR A 78 -4.70 -0.58 29.70
N SER A 79 -4.10 0.24 30.56
CA SER A 79 -3.38 1.45 30.15
C SER A 79 -2.17 1.12 29.26
N ILE A 80 -1.32 0.15 29.68
CA ILE A 80 -0.17 -0.32 28.89
C ILE A 80 -0.64 -0.91 27.55
N TYR A 81 -1.68 -1.74 27.57
CA TYR A 81 -2.28 -2.31 26.35
C TYR A 81 -2.80 -1.23 25.40
N LYS A 82 -3.51 -0.22 25.92
CA LYS A 82 -4.01 0.93 25.14
C LYS A 82 -2.86 1.68 24.46
N VAL A 83 -1.80 1.97 25.20
CA VAL A 83 -0.60 2.63 24.67
C VAL A 83 0.09 1.75 23.63
N GLY A 84 0.22 0.45 23.88
CA GLY A 84 0.78 -0.51 22.92
C GLY A 84 -0.01 -0.55 21.61
N LEU A 85 -1.34 -0.63 21.68
CA LEU A 85 -2.20 -0.54 20.50
C LEU A 85 -2.01 0.78 19.76
N GLU A 86 -1.95 1.89 20.47
CA GLU A 86 -1.77 3.21 19.88
C GLU A 86 -0.42 3.31 19.14
N ILE A 87 0.65 2.77 19.72
CA ILE A 87 1.97 2.72 19.06
C ILE A 87 1.91 1.82 17.82
N VAL A 88 1.37 0.61 17.93
CA VAL A 88 1.38 -0.39 16.85
C VAL A 88 0.48 0.03 15.68
N TYR A 89 -0.67 0.66 15.94
CA TYR A 89 -1.65 0.97 14.91
C TYR A 89 -1.66 2.44 14.47
N LYS A 90 -1.09 3.37 15.25
CA LYS A 90 -0.92 4.78 14.82
C LYS A 90 0.53 5.13 14.52
N VAL A 91 1.45 4.94 15.47
CA VAL A 91 2.82 5.47 15.36
C VAL A 91 3.64 4.67 14.34
N VAL A 92 3.72 3.35 14.49
CA VAL A 92 4.51 2.48 13.62
C VAL A 92 4.10 2.61 12.15
N PRO A 93 2.80 2.57 11.78
CA PRO A 93 2.39 2.68 10.39
C PRO A 93 2.73 4.05 9.80
N VAL A 94 2.57 5.13 10.57
CA VAL A 94 2.91 6.50 10.15
C VAL A 94 4.40 6.63 9.87
N VAL A 95 5.25 6.19 10.80
CA VAL A 95 6.72 6.28 10.65
C VAL A 95 7.20 5.44 9.48
N LEU A 96 6.72 4.20 9.36
CA LEU A 96 7.10 3.33 8.26
C LEU A 96 6.60 3.85 6.91
N LEU A 97 5.36 4.35 6.83
CA LEU A 97 4.86 5.00 5.61
C LEU A 97 5.72 6.21 5.26
N ALA A 98 6.01 7.12 6.19
CA ALA A 98 6.85 8.28 5.91
C ALA A 98 8.25 7.88 5.43
N ALA A 99 8.89 6.91 6.11
CA ALA A 99 10.22 6.43 5.79
C ALA A 99 10.29 5.73 4.41
N LEU A 100 9.33 4.84 4.13
CA LEU A 100 9.26 4.14 2.84
C LEU A 100 9.10 5.12 1.69
N ASN A 101 8.29 6.16 1.87
CA ASN A 101 8.01 7.12 0.80
C ASN A 101 9.11 8.14 0.60
N LEU A 102 9.83 8.50 1.65
CA LEU A 102 11.09 9.22 1.51
C LEU A 102 12.14 8.39 0.76
N ARG A 103 12.26 7.09 1.05
CA ARG A 103 13.17 6.20 0.32
C ARG A 103 12.79 6.07 -1.15
N ILE A 104 11.50 5.93 -1.46
CA ILE A 104 10.98 5.93 -2.85
C ILE A 104 11.40 7.20 -3.58
N LEU A 105 11.22 8.38 -2.95
CA LEU A 105 11.63 9.67 -3.53
C LEU A 105 13.14 9.73 -3.79
N ILE A 106 13.97 9.23 -2.87
CA ILE A 106 15.43 9.19 -3.04
C ILE A 106 15.80 8.29 -4.23
N VAL A 107 15.20 7.11 -4.34
CA VAL A 107 15.44 6.18 -5.46
C VAL A 107 14.98 6.80 -6.79
N TYR A 108 13.82 7.47 -6.80
CA TYR A 108 13.35 8.22 -7.96
C TYR A 108 14.35 9.30 -8.40
N ARG A 109 14.82 10.14 -7.46
CA ARG A 109 15.81 11.19 -7.77
C ARG A 109 17.12 10.62 -8.30
N ARG A 110 17.62 9.55 -7.67
CA ARG A 110 18.83 8.84 -8.14
C ARG A 110 18.63 8.27 -9.54
N SER A 111 17.47 7.72 -9.84
CA SER A 111 17.13 7.21 -11.17
C SER A 111 17.10 8.32 -12.23
N CYS A 112 16.48 9.46 -11.92
CA CYS A 112 16.50 10.64 -12.81
C CYS A 112 17.92 11.18 -13.02
N GLU A 113 18.74 11.23 -11.96
CA GLU A 113 20.12 11.72 -12.04
C GLU A 113 21.01 10.76 -12.85
N LYS A 114 20.88 9.44 -12.65
CA LYS A 114 21.60 8.43 -13.42
C LYS A 114 21.25 8.53 -14.91
N ARG A 115 19.99 8.77 -15.24
CA ARG A 115 19.56 9.04 -16.62
C ARG A 115 20.15 10.33 -17.19
N ARG A 116 20.17 11.43 -16.43
CA ARG A 116 20.81 12.68 -16.88
C ARG A 116 22.27 12.43 -17.26
N LYS A 117 22.99 11.61 -16.50
CA LYS A 117 24.37 11.21 -16.80
C LYS A 117 24.45 10.29 -18.02
N MET A 118 23.58 9.29 -18.14
CA MET A 118 23.56 8.36 -19.27
C MET A 118 23.14 9.03 -20.59
N THR A 119 22.19 9.98 -20.61
CA THR A 119 21.83 10.72 -21.83
C THR A 119 22.98 11.62 -22.31
N ILE A 120 23.80 12.14 -21.39
CA ILE A 120 24.98 12.96 -21.72
C ILE A 120 26.13 12.08 -22.24
N SER A 121 26.29 10.83 -21.76
CA SER A 121 27.34 9.89 -22.21
C SER A 121 26.93 9.02 -23.42
N ARG A 122 25.63 8.85 -23.70
CA ARG A 122 25.11 8.00 -24.80
C ARG A 122 25.15 8.64 -26.18
N THR A 123 25.45 9.93 -26.29
CA THR A 123 25.85 10.51 -27.59
C THR A 123 27.17 9.89 -28.11
N ALA A 124 27.89 9.12 -27.28
CA ALA A 124 29.21 8.56 -27.61
C ALA A 124 29.29 7.02 -27.76
N SER A 125 28.29 6.22 -27.38
CA SER A 125 28.38 4.74 -27.49
C SER A 125 27.02 4.09 -27.75
N GLY A 126 26.88 3.44 -28.91
CA GLY A 126 25.63 2.98 -29.51
C GLY A 126 25.28 1.50 -29.32
N GLU A 127 25.73 0.85 -28.24
CA GLU A 127 25.60 -0.61 -28.07
C GLU A 127 24.79 -1.01 -26.81
N GLU A 128 23.51 -0.65 -26.75
CA GLU A 128 22.61 -1.23 -25.74
C GLU A 128 21.30 -1.75 -26.34
N ASP A 129 20.90 -2.93 -25.85
CA ASP A 129 19.74 -3.70 -26.27
C ASP A 129 18.44 -2.90 -26.09
N PRO A 130 17.74 -2.49 -27.17
CA PRO A 130 16.62 -1.55 -27.11
C PRO A 130 15.45 -2.03 -26.24
N ARG A 131 15.32 -3.35 -26.05
CA ARG A 131 14.32 -3.96 -25.15
C ARG A 131 14.58 -3.65 -23.68
N LYS A 132 15.83 -3.78 -23.21
CA LYS A 132 16.20 -3.48 -21.82
C LYS A 132 15.98 -2.01 -21.49
N PHE A 133 16.27 -1.13 -22.45
CA PHE A 133 16.05 0.31 -22.30
C PHE A 133 14.55 0.66 -22.17
N ALA A 134 13.68 0.00 -22.93
CA ALA A 134 12.23 0.19 -22.86
C ALA A 134 11.65 -0.29 -21.52
N GLU A 135 12.08 -1.46 -21.03
CA GLU A 135 11.69 -1.98 -19.71
C GLU A 135 12.15 -1.07 -18.58
N GLU A 136 13.40 -0.60 -18.62
CA GLU A 136 13.92 0.33 -17.63
C GLU A 136 13.17 1.66 -17.66
N ARG A 137 12.85 2.20 -18.86
CA ARG A 137 12.06 3.42 -19.03
C ARG A 137 10.65 3.28 -18.46
N ARG A 138 9.99 2.15 -18.71
CA ARG A 138 8.67 1.84 -18.14
C ARG A 138 8.71 1.76 -16.62
N LEU A 139 9.75 1.13 -16.06
CA LEU A 139 9.93 1.01 -14.62
C LEU A 139 10.13 2.39 -13.96
N VAL A 140 10.93 3.27 -14.57
CA VAL A 140 11.17 4.62 -14.07
C VAL A 140 9.94 5.52 -14.18
N LEU A 141 9.16 5.41 -15.26
CA LEU A 141 7.90 6.15 -15.41
C LEU A 141 6.86 5.70 -14.38
N LEU A 142 6.71 4.40 -14.19
CA LEU A 142 5.81 3.83 -13.18
C LEU A 142 6.22 4.24 -11.77
N LEU A 143 7.52 4.18 -11.47
CA LEU A 143 8.09 4.65 -10.21
C LEU A 143 7.84 6.14 -10.00
N GLY A 144 8.12 6.98 -11.01
CA GLY A 144 7.94 8.43 -10.90
C GLY A 144 6.47 8.82 -10.68
N SER A 145 5.55 8.22 -11.43
CA SER A 145 4.12 8.52 -11.32
C SER A 145 3.56 8.09 -9.97
N THR A 146 3.89 6.88 -9.50
CA THR A 146 3.44 6.38 -8.18
C THR A 146 4.06 7.16 -7.02
N SER A 147 5.31 7.63 -7.15
CA SER A 147 5.97 8.47 -6.12
C SER A 147 5.28 9.82 -5.93
N ILE A 148 4.94 10.49 -7.04
CA ILE A 148 4.27 11.80 -7.01
C ILE A 148 2.86 11.65 -6.46
N LEU A 149 2.11 10.64 -6.91
CA LEU A 149 0.77 10.37 -6.40
C LEU A 149 0.78 10.09 -4.90
N PHE A 150 1.75 9.30 -4.44
CA PHE A 150 1.88 8.99 -3.02
C PHE A 150 2.15 10.26 -2.20
N LEU A 151 3.06 11.13 -2.64
CA LEU A 151 3.37 12.37 -1.93
C LEU A 151 2.14 13.28 -1.81
N ILE A 152 1.38 13.43 -2.88
CA ILE A 152 0.22 14.32 -2.89
C ILE A 152 -0.90 13.72 -2.02
N CYS A 153 -1.19 12.44 -2.17
CA CYS A 153 -2.37 11.83 -1.56
C CYS A 153 -2.16 11.29 -0.15
N VAL A 154 -0.95 10.87 0.21
CA VAL A 154 -0.71 10.21 1.50
C VAL A 154 -0.07 11.14 2.54
N THR A 155 0.65 12.19 2.12
CA THR A 155 1.19 13.18 3.07
C THR A 155 0.10 13.83 3.94
N PRO A 156 -1.05 14.28 3.40
CA PRO A 156 -2.13 14.85 4.20
C PRO A 156 -2.69 13.84 5.22
N MET A 157 -2.77 12.57 4.83
CA MET A 157 -3.27 11.49 5.70
C MET A 157 -2.28 11.14 6.81
N VAL A 158 -0.98 11.14 6.53
CA VAL A 158 0.08 10.97 7.53
C VAL A 158 0.03 12.10 8.57
N ILE A 159 -0.11 13.35 8.12
CA ILE A 159 -0.24 14.52 9.01
C ILE A 159 -1.52 14.43 9.85
N LEU A 160 -2.64 14.02 9.24
CA LEU A 160 -3.89 13.82 9.95
C LEU A 160 -3.74 12.79 11.08
N ASN A 161 -3.12 11.64 10.79
CA ASN A 161 -2.93 10.57 11.78
C ASN A 161 -2.04 10.99 12.96
N VAL A 162 -1.04 11.86 12.75
CA VAL A 162 -0.18 12.40 13.82
C VAL A 162 -0.88 13.45 14.66
N THR A 163 -1.71 14.29 14.05
CA THR A 163 -2.37 15.43 14.73
C THR A 163 -3.70 15.06 15.39
N LEU A 164 -4.09 13.79 15.31
CA LEU A 164 -5.39 13.29 15.76
C LEU A 164 -5.47 13.28 17.30
N SER A 165 -6.03 14.36 17.84
CA SER A 165 -6.27 14.56 19.27
C SER A 165 -7.71 15.02 19.50
N GLU A 166 -8.32 14.62 20.62
CA GLU A 166 -9.71 14.96 20.99
C GLU A 166 -9.95 16.48 20.99
N VAL A 167 -8.92 17.26 21.33
CA VAL A 167 -8.97 18.73 21.35
C VAL A 167 -9.03 19.34 19.95
N ASN A 168 -8.45 18.68 18.95
CA ASN A 168 -8.45 19.14 17.56
C ASN A 168 -9.75 18.79 16.84
N LEU A 169 -10.42 17.69 17.22
CA LEU A 169 -11.69 17.24 16.64
C LEU A 169 -12.86 18.22 16.83
N MET A 170 -12.79 19.06 17.85
CA MET A 170 -13.80 20.09 18.14
C MET A 170 -13.72 21.30 17.20
N LYS A 171 -12.64 21.46 16.42
CA LYS A 171 -12.44 22.60 15.52
C LYS A 171 -12.99 22.27 14.13
N TYR A 172 -13.92 23.10 13.63
CA TYR A 172 -14.44 23.01 12.26
C TYR A 172 -13.37 22.91 11.15
N PRO A 173 -12.30 23.75 11.11
CA PRO A 173 -11.28 23.64 10.07
C PRO A 173 -10.52 22.30 10.10
N TYR A 174 -10.40 21.69 11.27
CA TYR A 174 -9.77 20.38 11.41
C TYR A 174 -10.66 19.26 10.85
N GLN A 175 -11.99 19.40 10.97
CA GLN A 175 -12.93 18.46 10.34
C GLN A 175 -12.90 18.54 8.81
N VAL A 176 -12.80 19.74 8.25
CA VAL A 176 -12.64 19.94 6.80
C VAL A 176 -11.31 19.34 6.33
N PHE A 177 -10.21 19.62 7.02
CA PHE A 177 -8.91 19.02 6.71
C PHE A 177 -8.96 17.49 6.77
N ARG A 178 -9.61 16.92 7.78
CA ARG A 178 -9.84 15.48 7.92
C ARG A 178 -10.61 14.90 6.74
N ALA A 179 -11.69 15.55 6.32
CA ALA A 179 -12.50 15.11 5.19
C ALA A 179 -11.67 15.09 3.89
N ILE A 180 -10.88 16.16 3.65
CA ILE A 180 -9.98 16.25 2.49
C ILE A 180 -8.91 15.16 2.53
N ALA A 181 -8.23 14.99 3.66
CA ALA A 181 -7.18 13.97 3.79
C ALA A 181 -7.71 12.54 3.55
N ASN A 182 -8.89 12.22 4.08
CA ASN A 182 -9.55 10.94 3.82
C ASN A 182 -9.96 10.79 2.35
N LEU A 183 -10.46 11.86 1.71
CA LEU A 183 -10.83 11.83 0.29
C LEU A 183 -9.61 11.61 -0.60
N LEU A 184 -8.48 12.25 -0.29
CA LEU A 184 -7.21 12.07 -0.97
C LEU A 184 -6.69 10.64 -0.80
N GLU A 185 -6.83 10.04 0.37
CA GLU A 185 -6.47 8.65 0.62
C GLU A 185 -7.28 7.69 -0.27
N VAL A 186 -8.61 7.86 -0.34
CA VAL A 186 -9.46 7.03 -1.22
C VAL A 186 -9.08 7.24 -2.69
N THR A 187 -8.86 8.50 -3.08
CA THR A 187 -8.48 8.86 -4.45
C THR A 187 -7.14 8.26 -4.85
N ASN A 188 -6.19 8.10 -3.92
CA ASN A 188 -4.91 7.43 -4.17
C ASN A 188 -5.09 6.00 -4.70
N TYR A 189 -6.03 5.24 -4.15
CA TYR A 189 -6.29 3.86 -4.61
C TYR A 189 -6.86 3.86 -6.02
N SER A 190 -7.80 4.75 -6.29
CA SER A 190 -8.42 4.90 -7.60
C SER A 190 -7.42 5.35 -8.67
N ILE A 191 -6.65 6.41 -8.41
CA ILE A 191 -5.68 6.94 -9.38
C ILE A 191 -4.55 5.94 -9.63
N THR A 192 -4.14 5.16 -8.61
CA THR A 192 -3.14 4.13 -8.85
C THR A 192 -3.60 3.16 -9.95
N PHE A 193 -4.86 2.71 -9.93
CA PHE A 193 -5.39 1.83 -10.98
C PHE A 193 -5.26 2.47 -12.38
N TYR A 194 -5.63 3.75 -12.52
CA TYR A 194 -5.48 4.48 -13.78
C TYR A 194 -4.01 4.62 -14.21
N ILE A 195 -3.09 4.89 -13.29
CA ILE A 195 -1.64 4.93 -13.58
C ILE A 195 -1.16 3.60 -14.15
N TYR A 196 -1.59 2.48 -13.57
CA TYR A 196 -1.22 1.15 -14.10
C TYR A 196 -1.75 0.95 -15.53
N ILE A 197 -2.98 1.36 -15.83
CA ILE A 197 -3.53 1.28 -17.20
C ILE A 197 -2.79 2.21 -18.17
N SER A 198 -2.40 3.41 -17.75
CA SER A 198 -1.72 4.38 -18.61
C SER A 198 -0.28 4.00 -18.93
N PHE A 199 0.47 3.46 -17.95
CA PHE A 199 1.92 3.26 -18.07
C PHE A 199 2.36 1.81 -18.29
N SER A 200 1.48 0.83 -18.09
CA SER A 200 1.79 -0.57 -18.38
C SER A 200 1.05 -1.01 -19.63
N GLU A 201 1.77 -1.08 -20.76
CA GLU A 201 1.23 -1.53 -22.04
C GLU A 201 0.63 -2.95 -21.96
N ASP A 202 1.19 -3.82 -21.13
CA ASP A 202 0.65 -5.17 -20.89
C ASP A 202 -0.70 -5.14 -20.14
N PHE A 203 -0.86 -4.20 -19.20
CA PHE A 203 -2.14 -4.03 -18.48
C PHE A 203 -3.17 -3.33 -19.38
N ARG A 204 -2.75 -2.31 -20.14
CA ARG A 204 -3.60 -1.61 -21.11
C ARG A 204 -4.11 -2.56 -22.19
N SER A 205 -3.22 -3.37 -22.76
CA SER A 205 -3.58 -4.35 -23.79
C SER A 205 -4.48 -5.45 -23.25
N THR A 206 -4.25 -5.93 -22.02
CA THR A 206 -5.14 -6.91 -21.37
C THR A 206 -6.50 -6.30 -21.03
N PHE A 207 -6.56 -5.06 -20.56
CA PHE A 207 -7.81 -4.35 -20.26
C PHE A 207 -8.62 -4.08 -21.53
N LEU A 208 -8.01 -3.52 -22.58
CA LEU A 208 -8.64 -3.31 -23.87
C LEU A 208 -9.05 -4.63 -24.52
N ARG A 209 -8.26 -5.69 -24.37
CA ARG A 209 -8.64 -7.03 -24.82
C ARG A 209 -9.84 -7.55 -24.04
N THR A 210 -9.90 -7.36 -22.72
CA THR A 210 -11.06 -7.80 -21.91
C THR A 210 -12.33 -7.02 -22.27
N LEU A 211 -12.21 -5.71 -22.53
CA LEU A 211 -13.33 -4.88 -22.99
C LEU A 211 -13.76 -5.22 -24.43
N ASN A 212 -12.81 -5.48 -25.33
CA ASN A 212 -13.08 -5.82 -26.73
C ASN A 212 -13.41 -7.32 -26.94
N CYS A 213 -13.11 -8.19 -25.97
CA CYS A 213 -13.45 -9.62 -26.00
C CYS A 213 -14.91 -9.90 -25.59
N ASN A 214 -15.75 -8.88 -25.40
CA ASN A 214 -17.19 -9.05 -25.58
C ASN A 214 -17.58 -9.14 -27.07
N SER A 215 -16.61 -9.13 -28.00
CA SER A 215 -16.86 -9.20 -29.45
C SER A 215 -15.94 -10.14 -30.25
N ALA A 216 -15.04 -10.92 -29.65
CA ALA A 216 -14.32 -11.99 -30.38
C ALA A 216 -13.57 -12.99 -29.46
N THR A 217 -13.90 -14.28 -29.58
CA THR A 217 -13.07 -15.47 -29.27
C THR A 217 -12.23 -15.86 -30.51
N PRO A 218 -11.24 -16.81 -30.47
CA PRO A 218 -10.44 -17.36 -29.38
C PRO A 218 -8.89 -17.28 -29.63
N LEU A 219 -8.15 -17.72 -28.61
CA LEU A 219 -6.71 -18.04 -28.47
C LEU A 219 -5.83 -18.12 -29.75
N LYS A 220 -4.71 -17.38 -29.77
CA LYS A 220 -3.57 -17.67 -30.64
C LYS A 220 -2.27 -17.82 -29.83
N GLY A 221 -1.88 -19.08 -29.64
CA GLY A 221 -0.51 -19.57 -29.56
C GLY A 221 0.45 -18.93 -28.54
N MET A 222 0.53 -19.54 -27.36
CA MET A 222 1.76 -19.53 -26.57
C MET A 222 2.84 -20.22 -27.40
N LYS A 223 3.76 -19.44 -28.00
CA LYS A 223 4.99 -20.00 -28.57
C LYS A 223 5.88 -20.43 -27.40
N THR A 224 5.80 -21.70 -27.04
CA THR A 224 6.89 -22.40 -26.35
C THR A 224 8.11 -22.36 -27.27
N THR A 225 9.17 -21.70 -26.82
CA THR A 225 10.50 -21.79 -27.42
C THR A 225 10.96 -23.25 -27.37
N PRO A 226 11.41 -23.87 -28.48
CA PRO A 226 12.00 -25.20 -28.43
C PRO A 226 13.36 -25.12 -27.75
N ALA A 227 13.58 -26.01 -26.77
CA ALA A 227 14.90 -26.27 -26.21
C ALA A 227 15.78 -26.87 -27.31
N THR A 228 16.82 -26.15 -27.70
CA THR A 228 17.85 -26.64 -28.61
C THR A 228 18.63 -27.76 -27.94
N THR A 229 18.43 -28.97 -28.44
CA THR A 229 19.29 -30.14 -28.29
C THR A 229 20.73 -29.79 -28.67
N THR A 230 21.68 -30.04 -27.79
CA THR A 230 23.09 -30.27 -28.16
C THR A 230 23.48 -31.67 -27.67
N THR A 231 23.40 -32.63 -28.59
CA THR A 231 24.12 -33.90 -28.57
C THR A 231 25.58 -33.68 -28.99
N VAL A 232 26.50 -34.53 -28.49
CA VAL A 232 27.93 -34.79 -28.86
C VAL A 232 28.74 -34.84 -27.52
N THR A 233 29.41 -35.89 -27.04
CA THR A 233 29.89 -37.20 -27.57
C THR A 233 30.31 -38.13 -26.40
N GLN A 234 30.30 -39.43 -26.69
CA GLN A 234 31.00 -40.59 -26.11
C GLN A 234 32.14 -40.40 -25.08
N ARG A 235 32.15 -41.26 -24.04
CA ARG A 235 33.34 -42.04 -23.62
C ARG A 235 32.96 -43.31 -22.83
N SER A 236 33.30 -44.46 -23.43
CA SER A 236 33.76 -45.76 -22.89
C SER A 236 33.62 -46.05 -21.37
N VAL A 237 32.98 -47.17 -21.01
CA VAL A 237 33.62 -48.48 -20.70
C VAL A 237 32.66 -49.59 -21.14
#